data_AF-A0AAD9ISE7-F1
#
_entry.id   AF-A0AAD9ISE7-F1
#
_cell.length_a   1.000
_cell.length_b   1.000
_cell.length_c   1.000
_cell.angle_alpha   90.00
_cell.angle_beta   90.00
_cell.angle_gamma   90.00
#
_symmetry.space_group_name_H-M   'P 1'
#
loop_
_entity.id
_entity.type
_entity.pdbx_description
1 polymer ?
#
loop_
_entity_poly.entity_id
_entity_poly.type
_entity_poly.pdbx_seq_one_letter_code
_entity_poly.pdbx_strand_id
1 'polypeptide(L)'
;MIWQYLGELIGPMVQDGCLPLTSLRRICEPLSSMAGVLVAAILHDMSHTLGHIKVGELWRSSRLQWSDFLKPKENVDEFLRKHVSEGTQCRVDEEKVKKRLVLLLKYLDHKETLELQALYALQTLVHRLEHPPSVLRTFFDTFYDEDIISEDAFNQWEDSSDPAEQAGKGVAKTSVVQFFTWLHEAEEESQEDS
;
A
#
# COMPACT_ATOMS: atom_id res chain seq x y z
N MET A 1 -2.82 8.60 -22.28
CA MET A 1 -2.22 7.96 -23.50
C MET A 1 -3.26 7.05 -24.14
N ILE A 2 -3.19 6.70 -25.43
CA ILE A 2 -4.20 5.85 -26.13
C ILE A 2 -4.54 4.54 -25.40
N TRP A 3 -3.57 3.92 -24.73
CA TRP A 3 -3.77 2.68 -23.97
C TRP A 3 -4.69 2.84 -22.76
N GLN A 4 -4.68 4.00 -22.13
CA GLN A 4 -5.58 4.33 -21.02
C GLN A 4 -7.02 4.39 -21.51
N TYR A 5 -7.28 5.07 -22.64
CA TYR A 5 -8.61 5.11 -23.24
C TYR A 5 -9.10 3.72 -23.68
N LEU A 6 -8.20 2.87 -24.18
CA LEU A 6 -8.54 1.48 -24.47
C LEU A 6 -8.84 0.69 -23.20
N GLY A 7 -8.13 0.96 -22.10
CA GLY A 7 -8.44 0.44 -20.77
C GLY A 7 -9.84 0.83 -20.31
N GLU A 8 -10.18 2.12 -20.35
CA GLU A 8 -11.50 2.66 -19.97
C GLU A 8 -12.65 2.11 -20.85
N LEU A 9 -12.37 1.75 -22.10
CA LEU A 9 -13.37 1.18 -23.00
C LEU A 9 -13.57 -0.33 -22.77
N ILE A 10 -12.47 -1.07 -22.55
CA ILE A 10 -12.49 -2.53 -22.46
C ILE A 10 -12.72 -3.01 -21.02
N GLY A 11 -12.26 -2.27 -20.02
CA GLY A 11 -12.42 -2.55 -18.59
C GLY A 11 -13.86 -2.88 -18.22
N PRO A 12 -14.84 -2.01 -18.52
CA PRO A 12 -16.25 -2.27 -18.24
C PRO A 12 -16.77 -3.54 -18.94
N MET A 13 -16.31 -3.84 -20.16
CA MET A 13 -16.70 -5.07 -20.86
C MET A 13 -16.22 -6.33 -20.14
N VAL A 14 -15.06 -6.27 -19.48
CA VAL A 14 -14.55 -7.37 -18.66
C VAL A 14 -15.36 -7.51 -17.37
N GLN A 15 -15.75 -6.39 -16.77
CA GLN A 15 -16.52 -6.36 -15.53
C GLN A 15 -17.93 -6.90 -15.68
N ASP A 16 -18.61 -6.52 -16.76
CA ASP A 16 -19.95 -6.96 -17.08
C ASP A 16 -19.99 -8.42 -17.60
N GLY A 17 -18.82 -9.07 -17.70
CA GLY A 17 -18.68 -10.44 -18.18
C GLY A 17 -18.85 -10.60 -19.69
N CYS A 18 -19.08 -9.50 -20.43
CA CYS A 18 -19.14 -9.47 -21.89
C CYS A 18 -17.83 -9.94 -22.53
N LEU A 19 -16.70 -9.67 -21.86
CA LEU A 19 -15.37 -10.12 -22.26
C LEU A 19 -14.68 -10.88 -21.13
N PRO A 20 -14.66 -12.22 -21.14
CA PRO A 20 -13.95 -12.98 -20.11
C PRO A 20 -12.48 -12.58 -20.09
N LEU A 21 -11.92 -12.33 -18.90
CA LEU A 21 -10.52 -11.90 -18.74
C LEU A 21 -9.53 -12.86 -19.42
N THR A 22 -9.82 -14.16 -19.44
CA THR A 22 -9.05 -15.20 -20.13
C THR A 22 -8.93 -14.98 -21.65
N SER A 23 -9.90 -14.29 -22.25
CA SER A 23 -9.92 -13.95 -23.68
C SER A 23 -8.84 -12.95 -24.06
N LEU A 24 -8.31 -12.18 -23.09
CA LEU A 24 -7.26 -11.19 -23.33
C LEU A 24 -6.01 -11.83 -23.94
N ARG A 25 -5.67 -13.07 -23.58
CA ARG A 25 -4.54 -13.79 -24.19
C ARG A 25 -4.63 -13.80 -25.72
N ARG A 26 -5.78 -14.20 -26.25
CA ARG A 26 -6.02 -14.27 -27.71
C ARG A 26 -6.13 -12.89 -28.34
N ILE A 27 -6.77 -11.93 -27.66
CA ILE A 27 -6.92 -10.56 -28.18
C ILE A 27 -5.56 -9.86 -28.30
N CYS A 28 -4.65 -10.17 -27.38
CA CYS A 28 -3.33 -9.56 -27.33
C CYS A 28 -2.27 -10.27 -28.19
N GLU A 29 -2.54 -11.44 -28.77
CA GLU A 29 -1.64 -12.14 -29.71
C GLU A 29 -1.06 -11.23 -30.82
N PRO A 30 -1.86 -10.44 -31.56
CA PRO A 30 -1.32 -9.54 -32.58
C PRO A 30 -0.59 -8.32 -31.99
N LEU A 31 -0.75 -8.05 -30.70
CA LEU A 31 -0.23 -6.86 -30.01
C LEU A 31 1.10 -7.13 -29.30
N SER A 32 1.88 -8.13 -29.71
CA SER A 32 3.04 -8.68 -28.96
C SER A 32 3.98 -7.69 -28.28
N SER A 33 4.16 -6.46 -28.78
CA SER A 33 4.98 -5.43 -28.12
C SER A 33 4.23 -4.57 -27.09
N MET A 34 2.92 -4.41 -27.23
CA MET A 34 2.06 -3.52 -26.43
C MET A 34 1.00 -4.28 -25.61
N ALA A 35 0.95 -5.59 -25.74
CA ALA A 35 0.02 -6.48 -25.04
C ALA A 35 0.06 -6.24 -23.52
N GLY A 36 1.25 -6.26 -22.91
CA GLY A 36 1.41 -5.97 -21.48
C GLY A 36 0.87 -4.60 -21.10
N VAL A 37 1.11 -3.56 -21.91
CA VAL A 37 0.67 -2.19 -21.64
C VAL A 37 -0.86 -2.06 -21.68
N LEU A 38 -1.50 -2.71 -22.66
CA LEU A 38 -2.95 -2.74 -22.76
C LEU A 38 -3.58 -3.49 -21.57
N VAL A 39 -3.04 -4.65 -21.22
CA VAL A 39 -3.53 -5.43 -20.08
C VAL A 39 -3.37 -4.66 -18.77
N ALA A 40 -2.23 -3.98 -18.57
CA ALA A 40 -2.03 -3.09 -17.43
C ALA A 40 -3.07 -1.97 -17.37
N ALA A 41 -3.37 -1.34 -18.50
CA ALA A 41 -4.40 -0.29 -18.55
C ALA A 41 -5.81 -0.81 -18.22
N ILE A 42 -6.18 -1.99 -18.73
CA ILE A 42 -7.48 -2.63 -18.43
C ILE A 42 -7.58 -2.96 -16.93
N LEU A 43 -6.55 -3.60 -16.35
CA LEU A 43 -6.55 -3.97 -14.93
C LEU A 43 -6.53 -2.73 -14.03
N HIS A 44 -5.82 -1.68 -14.43
CA HIS A 44 -5.83 -0.40 -13.72
C HIS A 44 -7.22 0.24 -13.73
N ASP A 45 -7.87 0.32 -14.89
CA ASP A 45 -9.24 0.84 -14.99
C ASP A 45 -10.22 0.03 -14.11
N MET A 46 -10.15 -1.29 -14.18
CA MET A 46 -10.96 -2.17 -13.34
C MET A 46 -10.71 -1.96 -11.84
N SER A 47 -9.51 -1.51 -11.46
CA SER A 47 -9.13 -1.31 -10.05
C SER A 47 -9.79 -0.08 -9.43
N HIS A 48 -10.13 0.93 -10.22
CA HIS A 48 -10.86 2.12 -9.75
C HIS A 48 -12.29 1.80 -9.30
N THR A 49 -12.90 0.77 -9.91
CA THR A 49 -14.31 0.42 -9.72
C THR A 49 -14.50 -0.81 -8.83
N LEU A 50 -13.65 -1.84 -8.96
CA LEU A 50 -13.74 -3.07 -8.15
C LEU A 50 -12.76 -3.11 -6.98
N GLY A 51 -11.76 -2.23 -6.96
CA GLY A 51 -10.64 -2.28 -6.02
C GLY A 51 -9.57 -3.31 -6.41
N HIS A 52 -8.31 -2.99 -6.07
CA HIS A 52 -7.14 -3.81 -6.42
C HIS A 52 -7.21 -5.25 -5.90
N ILE A 53 -7.80 -5.49 -4.71
CA ILE A 53 -7.95 -6.83 -4.15
C ILE A 53 -8.80 -7.70 -5.09
N LYS A 54 -9.96 -7.19 -5.51
CA LYS A 54 -10.88 -7.95 -6.35
C LYS A 54 -10.32 -8.18 -7.75
N VAL A 55 -9.67 -7.16 -8.32
CA VAL A 55 -8.95 -7.30 -9.59
C VAL A 55 -7.84 -8.34 -9.49
N GLY A 56 -7.10 -8.37 -8.37
CA GLY A 56 -6.09 -9.38 -8.10
C GLY A 56 -6.65 -10.80 -7.99
N GLU A 57 -7.82 -10.99 -7.38
CA GLU A 57 -8.54 -12.27 -7.38
C GLU A 57 -8.94 -12.70 -8.80
N LEU A 58 -9.54 -11.79 -9.57
CA LEU A 58 -9.96 -12.05 -10.94
C LEU A 58 -8.77 -12.45 -11.82
N TRP A 59 -7.66 -11.70 -11.73
CA TRP A 59 -6.41 -12.02 -12.42
C TRP A 59 -5.91 -13.42 -12.07
N ARG A 60 -5.78 -13.76 -10.78
CA ARG A 60 -5.35 -15.10 -10.34
C ARG A 60 -6.31 -16.20 -10.80
N SER A 61 -7.61 -15.96 -10.73
CA SER A 61 -8.65 -16.93 -11.14
C SER A 61 -8.61 -17.24 -12.64
N SER A 62 -8.18 -16.27 -13.45
CA SER A 62 -8.02 -16.44 -14.90
C SER A 62 -6.82 -17.30 -15.28
N ARG A 63 -5.91 -17.57 -14.33
CA ARG A 63 -4.63 -18.27 -14.53
C ARG A 63 -3.70 -17.60 -15.55
N LEU A 64 -3.97 -16.35 -15.92
CA LEU A 64 -3.09 -15.54 -16.75
C LEU A 64 -1.83 -15.15 -15.98
N GLN A 65 -0.73 -15.00 -16.70
CA GLN A 65 0.54 -14.54 -16.18
C GLN A 65 1.03 -13.35 -17.01
N TRP A 66 1.79 -12.44 -16.40
CA TRP A 66 2.36 -11.32 -17.15
C TRP A 66 3.26 -11.79 -18.31
N SER A 67 3.96 -12.91 -18.13
CA SER A 67 4.75 -13.55 -19.20
C SER A 67 3.93 -13.95 -20.43
N ASP A 68 2.60 -14.07 -20.33
CA ASP A 68 1.73 -14.33 -21.49
C ASP A 68 1.61 -13.12 -22.42
N PHE A 69 1.95 -11.92 -21.92
CA PHE A 69 1.74 -10.63 -22.60
C PHE A 69 3.04 -9.85 -22.84
N LEU A 70 4.18 -10.42 -22.42
CA LEU A 70 5.50 -9.82 -22.56
C LEU A 70 6.34 -10.60 -23.57
N LYS A 71 7.39 -9.96 -24.09
CA LYS A 71 8.29 -10.61 -25.03
C LYS A 71 9.09 -11.72 -24.35
N PRO A 72 9.53 -12.75 -25.10
CA PRO A 72 10.46 -13.74 -24.57
C PRO A 72 11.70 -13.03 -24.00
N LYS A 73 12.06 -13.36 -22.75
CA LYS A 73 13.19 -12.79 -21.98
C LYS A 73 12.99 -11.39 -21.40
N GLU A 74 11.81 -10.78 -21.55
CA GLU A 74 11.49 -9.53 -20.86
C GLU A 74 11.28 -9.78 -19.36
N ASN A 75 11.83 -8.89 -18.52
CA ASN A 75 11.71 -9.01 -17.06
C ASN A 75 10.35 -8.47 -16.61
N VAL A 76 9.55 -9.33 -15.98
CA VAL A 76 8.20 -8.97 -15.49
C VAL A 76 8.27 -7.87 -14.44
N ASP A 77 9.18 -7.94 -13.48
CA ASP A 77 9.28 -6.97 -12.38
C ASP A 77 9.68 -5.58 -12.90
N GLU A 78 10.61 -5.53 -13.85
CA GLU A 78 11.01 -4.29 -14.52
C GLU A 78 9.84 -3.69 -15.31
N PHE A 79 9.09 -4.53 -16.03
CA PHE A 79 7.89 -4.11 -16.74
C PHE A 79 6.84 -3.52 -15.78
N LEU A 80 6.53 -4.23 -14.68
CA LEU A 80 5.55 -3.79 -13.68
C LEU A 80 5.99 -2.45 -13.04
N ARG A 81 7.26 -2.33 -12.69
CA ARG A 81 7.81 -1.09 -12.13
C ARG A 81 7.69 0.09 -13.10
N LYS A 82 7.77 -0.15 -14.41
CA LYS A 82 7.69 0.91 -15.41
C LYS A 82 6.27 1.27 -15.82
N HIS A 83 5.35 0.31 -15.79
CA HIS A 83 4.03 0.45 -16.43
C HIS A 83 2.83 0.26 -15.50
N VAL A 84 3.03 -0.26 -14.29
CA VAL A 84 1.97 -0.51 -13.29
C VAL A 84 2.17 0.36 -12.04
N SER A 85 3.31 1.05 -11.91
CA SER A 85 3.74 1.77 -10.70
C SER A 85 3.02 3.09 -10.38
N GLU A 86 2.05 3.54 -11.18
CA GLU A 86 1.22 4.71 -10.83
C GLU A 86 -0.08 4.32 -10.10
N GLY A 87 -0.23 3.05 -9.72
CA GLY A 87 -1.53 2.48 -9.38
C GLY A 87 -1.89 2.28 -7.91
N THR A 88 -1.00 2.49 -6.93
CA THR A 88 -1.39 2.36 -5.52
C THR A 88 -1.23 3.69 -4.81
N GLN A 89 -2.11 4.64 -5.12
CA GLN A 89 -2.34 5.78 -4.24
C GLN A 89 -3.11 5.29 -2.99
N CYS A 90 -2.50 4.37 -2.23
CA CYS A 90 -2.94 4.08 -0.88
C CYS A 90 -2.77 5.36 -0.08
N ARG A 91 -3.89 5.90 0.43
CA ARG A 91 -3.91 7.05 1.33
C ARG A 91 -4.69 6.67 2.57
N VAL A 92 -4.30 7.26 3.69
CA VAL A 92 -5.06 7.14 4.93
C VAL A 92 -6.26 8.08 4.84
N ASP A 93 -7.44 7.57 5.16
CA ASP A 93 -8.65 8.36 5.33
C ASP A 93 -8.75 8.69 6.82
N GLU A 94 -8.15 9.82 7.22
CA GLU A 94 -8.04 10.27 8.61
C GLU A 94 -9.42 10.38 9.26
N GLU A 95 -10.45 10.83 8.54
CA GLU A 95 -11.82 10.93 9.04
C GLU A 95 -12.38 9.56 9.45
N LYS A 96 -12.05 8.49 8.72
CA LYS A 96 -12.45 7.13 9.11
C LYS A 96 -11.67 6.62 10.32
N VAL A 97 -10.38 6.97 10.43
CA VAL A 97 -9.58 6.64 11.63
C VAL A 97 -10.18 7.35 12.85
N LYS A 98 -10.46 8.65 12.72
CA LYS A 98 -11.07 9.48 13.77
C LYS A 98 -12.43 8.95 14.24
N LYS A 99 -13.28 8.48 13.32
CA LYS A 99 -14.57 7.83 13.65
C LYS A 99 -14.42 6.51 14.42
N ARG A 100 -13.22 5.93 14.49
CA ARG A 100 -12.94 4.67 15.18
C ARG A 100 -12.08 4.85 16.43
N LEU A 101 -11.72 6.09 16.81
CA LEU A 101 -10.90 6.41 17.99
C LEU A 101 -11.40 5.73 19.25
N VAL A 102 -12.71 5.80 19.53
CA VAL A 102 -13.31 5.20 20.73
C VAL A 102 -13.01 3.69 20.83
N LEU A 103 -12.95 2.99 19.70
CA LEU A 103 -12.58 1.58 19.70
C LEU A 103 -11.08 1.38 19.86
N LEU A 104 -10.26 2.17 19.16
CA LEU A 104 -8.80 2.09 19.25
C LEU A 104 -8.34 2.35 20.69
N LEU A 105 -8.76 3.46 21.29
CA LEU A 105 -8.48 3.80 22.68
C LEU A 105 -8.95 2.68 23.63
N LYS A 106 -10.18 2.17 23.49
CA LYS A 106 -10.66 1.06 24.35
C LYS A 106 -9.70 -0.15 24.41
N TYR A 107 -9.01 -0.45 23.32
CA TYR A 107 -8.10 -1.59 23.25
C TYR A 107 -6.64 -1.24 23.50
N LEU A 108 -6.18 -0.05 23.10
CA LEU A 108 -4.77 0.35 23.09
C LEU A 108 -4.38 1.26 24.26
N ASP A 109 -5.29 2.11 24.73
CA ASP A 109 -5.06 3.14 25.75
C ASP A 109 -4.28 2.63 26.97
N HIS A 110 -3.06 3.17 27.14
CA HIS A 110 -2.09 2.87 28.19
C HIS A 110 -1.72 1.37 28.29
N LYS A 111 -1.70 0.68 27.16
CA LYS A 111 -1.30 -0.73 27.07
C LYS A 111 -0.16 -0.85 26.08
N GLU A 112 1.00 -0.38 26.51
CA GLU A 112 2.29 -0.36 25.82
C GLU A 112 2.56 -1.60 24.94
N THR A 113 2.34 -2.83 25.44
CA THR A 113 2.53 -4.04 24.63
C THR A 113 1.59 -4.09 23.41
N LEU A 114 0.33 -3.69 23.57
CA LEU A 114 -0.64 -3.67 22.46
C LEU A 114 -0.40 -2.50 21.52
N GLU A 115 0.00 -1.34 22.06
CA GLU A 115 0.39 -0.16 21.30
C GLU A 115 1.58 -0.49 20.38
N LEU A 116 2.63 -1.09 20.92
CA LEU A 116 3.80 -1.52 20.16
C LEU A 116 3.43 -2.56 19.08
N GLN A 117 2.58 -3.53 19.41
CA GLN A 117 2.08 -4.50 18.44
C GLN A 117 1.24 -3.85 17.32
N ALA A 118 0.49 -2.78 17.62
CA ALA A 118 -0.24 -2.01 16.62
C ALA A 118 0.74 -1.32 15.64
N LEU A 119 1.85 -0.77 16.14
CA LEU A 119 2.90 -0.18 15.30
C LEU A 119 3.58 -1.22 14.38
N TYR A 120 3.87 -2.42 14.89
CA TYR A 120 4.38 -3.52 14.05
C TYR A 120 3.38 -3.98 13.00
N ALA A 121 2.09 -4.02 13.35
CA ALA A 121 1.02 -4.34 12.40
C ALA A 121 0.94 -3.32 11.27
N LEU A 122 1.04 -2.02 11.58
CA LEU A 122 1.08 -0.94 10.59
C LEU A 122 2.33 -1.02 9.70
N GLN A 123 3.50 -1.26 10.29
CA GLN A 123 4.73 -1.49 9.53
C GLN A 123 4.58 -2.65 8.55
N THR A 124 4.05 -3.78 9.01
CA THR A 124 3.84 -4.97 8.17
C THR A 124 2.85 -4.69 7.05
N LEU A 125 1.76 -3.96 7.34
CA LEU A 125 0.79 -3.54 6.33
C LEU A 125 1.47 -2.66 5.27
N VAL A 126 2.15 -1.60 5.68
CA VAL A 126 2.82 -0.65 4.77
C VAL A 126 3.91 -1.34 3.96
N HIS A 127 4.66 -2.27 4.56
CA HIS A 127 5.64 -3.07 3.85
C HIS A 127 5.01 -3.93 2.75
N ARG A 128 3.86 -4.57 3.01
CA ARG A 128 3.10 -5.33 2.01
C ARG A 128 2.47 -4.46 0.92
N LEU A 129 2.26 -3.19 1.21
CA LEU A 129 1.82 -2.18 0.24
C LEU A 129 2.99 -1.55 -0.54
N GLU A 130 4.21 -2.04 -0.35
CA GLU A 130 5.43 -1.52 -0.99
C GLU A 130 5.74 -0.06 -0.63
N HIS A 131 5.45 0.33 0.62
CA HIS A 131 5.79 1.64 1.20
C HIS A 131 5.19 2.83 0.42
N PRO A 132 3.85 2.92 0.32
CA PRO A 132 3.19 4.08 -0.28
C PRO A 132 3.57 5.36 0.47
N PRO A 133 3.78 6.48 -0.25
CA PRO A 133 4.23 7.73 0.35
C PRO A 133 3.21 8.23 1.38
N SER A 134 3.72 8.77 2.48
CA SER A 134 2.96 9.41 3.56
C SER A 134 2.03 8.51 4.37
N VAL A 135 1.74 7.27 3.97
CA VAL A 135 0.77 6.42 4.70
C VAL A 135 1.18 6.13 6.13
N LEU A 136 2.40 5.64 6.34
CA LEU A 136 2.87 5.32 7.70
C LEU A 136 2.98 6.59 8.55
N ARG A 137 3.46 7.68 7.94
CA ARG A 137 3.58 9.00 8.56
C ARG A 137 2.23 9.51 9.07
N THR A 138 1.20 9.51 8.20
CA THR A 138 -0.14 9.96 8.59
C THR A 138 -0.73 9.12 9.73
N PHE A 139 -0.49 7.81 9.76
CA PHE A 139 -0.90 6.99 10.90
C PHE A 139 -0.18 7.39 12.19
N PHE A 140 1.14 7.62 12.13
CA PHE A 140 1.93 8.00 13.32
C PHE A 140 1.48 9.37 13.85
N ASP A 141 1.34 10.37 12.99
CA ASP A 141 0.82 11.69 13.37
C ASP A 141 -0.57 11.56 14.00
N THR A 142 -1.50 10.85 13.35
CA THR A 142 -2.87 10.70 13.87
C THR A 142 -2.91 9.94 15.20
N PHE A 143 -2.05 8.92 15.37
CA PHE A 143 -2.05 8.09 16.57
C PHE A 143 -1.40 8.80 17.75
N TYR A 144 -0.43 9.68 17.49
CA TYR A 144 0.14 10.56 18.50
C TYR A 144 -0.84 11.68 18.87
N ASP A 145 -1.35 12.44 17.90
CA ASP A 145 -2.23 13.61 18.14
C ASP A 145 -3.53 13.27 18.89
N GLU A 146 -4.02 12.04 18.74
CA GLU A 146 -5.27 11.57 19.34
C GLU A 146 -5.03 10.65 20.55
N ASP A 147 -3.82 10.67 21.14
CA ASP A 147 -3.40 9.91 22.34
C ASP A 147 -3.67 8.40 22.25
N ILE A 148 -3.55 7.80 21.06
CA ILE A 148 -3.82 6.36 20.85
C ILE A 148 -2.60 5.51 21.21
N ILE A 149 -1.42 6.02 20.90
CA ILE A 149 -0.13 5.37 21.11
C ILE A 149 0.73 6.32 21.91
N SER A 150 1.28 5.82 23.01
CA SER A 150 2.21 6.57 23.85
C SER A 150 3.55 6.82 23.15
N GLU A 151 4.22 7.89 23.57
CA GLU A 151 5.60 8.20 23.17
C GLU A 151 6.56 7.02 23.45
N ASP A 152 6.43 6.39 24.62
CA ASP A 152 7.21 5.20 24.99
C ASP A 152 7.07 4.07 23.96
N ALA A 153 5.85 3.81 23.48
CA ALA A 153 5.62 2.78 22.46
C ALA A 153 6.24 3.15 21.10
N PHE A 154 6.24 4.43 20.72
CA PHE A 154 6.93 4.90 19.52
C PHE A 154 8.45 4.74 19.64
N ASN A 155 9.03 5.14 20.77
CA ASN A 155 10.47 4.99 21.05
C ASN A 155 10.88 3.52 21.08
N GLN A 156 10.10 2.64 21.72
CA GLN A 156 10.33 1.20 21.70
C GLN A 156 10.24 0.61 20.30
N TRP A 157 9.27 1.05 19.50
CA TRP A 157 9.21 0.66 18.12
C TRP A 157 10.49 1.11 17.41
N GLU A 158 10.91 2.36 17.55
CA GLU A 158 12.10 2.91 16.89
C GLU A 158 13.38 2.11 17.19
N ASP A 159 13.59 1.78 18.46
CA ASP A 159 14.79 1.09 18.98
C ASP A 159 14.74 -0.43 18.89
N SER A 160 13.57 -0.99 18.54
CA SER A 160 13.38 -2.44 18.50
C SER A 160 14.35 -3.15 17.56
N SER A 161 15.05 -4.13 18.14
CA SER A 161 15.97 -5.04 17.46
C SER A 161 15.41 -6.47 17.36
N ASP A 162 14.11 -6.67 17.62
CA ASP A 162 13.47 -7.99 17.52
C ASP A 162 13.61 -8.53 16.08
N PRO A 163 14.26 -9.69 15.86
CA PRO A 163 14.42 -10.29 14.55
C PRO A 163 13.10 -10.55 13.80
N ALA A 164 12.00 -10.81 14.52
CA ALA A 164 10.70 -11.06 13.92
C ALA A 164 10.11 -9.78 13.27
N GLU A 165 10.49 -8.61 13.79
CA GLU A 165 9.89 -7.32 13.44
C GLU A 165 10.78 -6.45 12.53
N GLN A 166 11.87 -7.00 12.00
CA GLN A 166 12.78 -6.26 11.11
C GLN A 166 12.27 -6.16 9.66
N ALA A 167 11.28 -6.97 9.26
CA ALA A 167 10.77 -6.97 7.89
C ALA A 167 10.12 -5.62 7.55
N GLY A 168 10.66 -4.93 6.54
CA GLY A 168 10.20 -3.60 6.12
C GLY A 168 10.62 -2.45 7.05
N LYS A 169 11.26 -2.73 8.19
CA LYS A 169 11.60 -1.76 9.24
C LYS A 169 12.48 -0.62 8.74
N GLY A 170 13.54 -0.92 8.00
CA GLY A 170 14.49 0.10 7.53
C GLY A 170 13.83 1.19 6.67
N VAL A 171 13.05 0.78 5.67
CA VAL A 171 12.31 1.72 4.80
C VAL A 171 11.22 2.44 5.58
N ALA A 172 10.52 1.74 6.48
CA ALA A 172 9.55 2.35 7.37
C ALA A 172 10.17 3.47 8.22
N LYS A 173 11.31 3.23 8.91
CA LYS A 173 12.04 4.24 9.68
C LYS A 173 12.42 5.45 8.82
N THR A 174 12.94 5.23 7.60
CA THR A 174 13.26 6.33 6.68
C THR A 174 12.03 7.19 6.35
N SER A 175 10.85 6.58 6.24
CA SER A 175 9.61 7.30 5.91
C SER A 175 9.04 8.17 7.04
N VAL A 176 9.42 7.88 8.30
CA VAL A 176 8.92 8.58 9.49
C VAL A 176 10.03 9.32 10.26
N VAL A 177 11.21 9.49 9.66
CA VAL A 177 12.35 10.15 10.33
C VAL A 177 12.00 11.53 10.89
N GLN A 178 11.23 12.33 10.15
CA GLN A 178 10.80 13.66 10.60
C GLN A 178 9.84 13.64 11.78
N PHE A 179 9.03 12.59 11.92
CA PHE A 179 8.17 12.42 13.08
C PHE A 179 9.02 12.20 14.34
N PHE A 180 10.02 11.31 14.27
CA PHE A 180 10.91 11.06 15.41
C PHE A 180 11.84 12.24 15.72
N THR A 181 12.34 12.95 14.70
CA THR A 181 13.09 14.20 14.95
C THR A 181 12.27 15.18 15.79
N TRP A 182 11.01 15.41 15.40
CA TRP A 182 10.11 16.27 16.15
C TRP A 182 9.79 15.73 17.55
N LEU A 183 9.57 14.41 17.68
CA LEU A 183 9.24 13.77 18.94
C LEU A 183 10.36 13.96 19.98
N HIS A 184 11.62 13.72 19.58
CA HIS A 184 12.80 13.88 20.44
C HIS A 184 13.09 15.35 20.77
N GLU A 185 12.87 16.29 19.83
CA GLU A 185 13.01 17.73 20.09
C GLU A 185 12.02 18.23 21.16
N ALA A 186 10.78 17.73 21.13
CA ALA A 186 9.77 18.09 22.12
C ALA A 186 10.10 17.56 23.54
N GLU A 187 10.74 16.38 23.62
CA GLU A 187 11.19 15.81 24.89
C GLU A 187 12.29 16.67 25.54
N GLU A 188 13.30 17.09 24.76
CA GLU A 188 14.41 17.92 25.24
C GLU A 188 13.93 19.27 25.80
N GLU A 189 12.98 19.96 25.13
CA GLU A 189 12.42 21.23 25.59
C GLU A 189 11.66 21.09 26.93
N SER A 190 10.95 19.97 27.13
CA SER A 190 10.16 19.74 28.35
C SER A 190 11.03 19.51 29.61
N GLN A 191 12.23 18.97 29.42
CA GLN A 191 13.20 18.72 30.49
C GLN A 191 13.97 19.98 30.90
N GLU A 192 14.14 20.95 30.00
CA GLU A 192 14.80 22.23 30.30
C GLU A 192 13.92 23.19 31.13
N ASP A 193 12.58 23.04 31.05
CA ASP A 193 11.59 23.88 31.74
C ASP A 193 11.09 23.32 33.10
N SER A 194 11.61 22.16 33.56
CA SER A 194 11.21 21.47 34.81
C SER A 194 12.24 21.61 35.94
#